data_AF-A0A1W0B5E2-F1
#
_entry.id   AF-A0A1W0B5E2-F1
#
_cell.length_a   1.000
_cell.length_b   1.000
_cell.length_c   1.000
_cell.angle_alpha   90.00
_cell.angle_beta   90.00
_cell.angle_gamma   90.00
#
_symmetry.space_group_name_H-M   'P 1'
#
loop_
_entity.id
_entity.type
_entity.pdbx_description
1 polymer ?
#
loop_
_entity_poly.entity_id
_entity_poly.type
_entity_poly.pdbx_seq_one_letter_code
_entity_poly.pdbx_strand_id
1 'polypeptide(L)'
;MPGMRFGVYVPSYGPYGDPRVLRDLAIAAENAGWHGFFVYDVISPLDDEPPPVADPWVVLSAIAQVTTTIALGPMVVPLPRRRLWKLALEIGTLQQLSGGRLILGVGAGGTGGLHELRRVRRPARIAAGRGRWIAATALVRRGGGARQ
;
A
#
# COMPACT_ATOMS: atom_id res chain seq x y z
N MET A 1 -12.64 13.75 -22.01
CA MET A 1 -11.42 12.98 -21.64
C MET A 1 -11.61 12.47 -20.22
N PRO A 2 -11.31 11.20 -19.89
CA PRO A 2 -11.37 10.76 -18.50
C PRO A 2 -10.43 11.62 -17.66
N GLY A 3 -10.93 12.23 -16.58
CA GLY A 3 -10.14 13.08 -15.70
C GLY A 3 -8.96 12.35 -15.05
N MET A 4 -7.89 13.08 -14.77
CA MET A 4 -6.71 12.54 -14.07
C MET A 4 -7.08 12.14 -12.64
N ARG A 5 -6.60 10.97 -12.18
CA ARG A 5 -6.84 10.47 -10.82
C ARG A 5 -5.56 10.43 -10.01
N PHE A 6 -5.69 10.76 -8.74
CA PHE A 6 -4.60 10.81 -7.77
C PHE A 6 -4.90 9.92 -6.58
N GLY A 7 -3.87 9.30 -6.03
CA GLY A 7 -3.96 8.47 -4.82
C GLY A 7 -2.82 8.75 -3.86
N VAL A 8 -3.07 8.46 -2.59
CA VAL A 8 -2.09 8.56 -1.49
C VAL A 8 -1.42 7.21 -1.31
N TYR A 9 -0.11 7.21 -1.06
CA TYR A 9 0.66 6.01 -0.76
C TYR A 9 1.40 6.19 0.57
N VAL A 10 1.13 5.29 1.52
CA VAL A 10 1.56 5.42 2.92
C VAL A 10 2.35 4.16 3.35
N PRO A 11 3.52 4.32 3.99
CA PRO A 11 4.22 3.19 4.61
C PRO A 11 3.39 2.61 5.77
N SER A 12 3.46 1.30 6.03
CA SER A 12 2.79 0.66 7.17
C SER A 12 3.71 0.40 8.36
N TYR A 13 4.73 1.24 8.55
CA TYR A 13 5.75 1.07 9.58
C TYR A 13 6.16 2.42 10.19
N GLY A 14 6.88 2.38 11.31
CA GLY A 14 7.33 3.57 12.02
C GLY A 14 6.13 4.38 12.54
N PRO A 15 6.07 5.70 12.28
CA PRO A 15 4.94 6.54 12.69
C PRO A 15 3.57 6.09 12.15
N TYR A 16 3.56 5.26 11.10
CA TYR A 16 2.37 4.71 10.46
C TYR A 16 2.18 3.21 10.72
N GLY A 17 2.93 2.66 11.68
CA GLY A 17 2.81 1.27 12.12
C GLY A 17 1.58 0.98 12.97
N ASP A 18 0.89 2.01 13.47
CA ASP A 18 -0.40 1.85 14.14
C ASP A 18 -1.52 1.74 13.08
N PRO A 19 -2.25 0.61 13.02
CA PRO A 19 -3.33 0.43 12.03
C PRO A 19 -4.46 1.46 12.18
N ARG A 20 -4.66 2.05 13.37
CA ARG A 20 -5.66 3.10 13.59
C ARG A 20 -5.30 4.38 12.86
N VAL A 21 -4.01 4.72 12.82
CA VAL A 21 -3.52 5.90 12.08
C VAL A 21 -3.74 5.73 10.58
N LEU A 22 -3.44 4.55 10.03
CA LEU A 22 -3.69 4.25 8.61
C LEU A 22 -5.18 4.29 8.26
N ARG A 23 -6.03 3.74 9.13
CA ARG A 23 -7.50 3.82 9.01
C ARG A 23 -7.96 5.28 8.96
N ASP A 24 -7.52 6.10 9.90
CA ASP A 24 -7.96 7.50 10.01
C ASP A 24 -7.49 8.34 8.83
N LEU A 25 -6.26 8.08 8.35
CA LEU A 25 -5.75 8.69 7.12
C LEU A 25 -6.55 8.29 5.88
N ALA A 26 -7.02 7.05 5.79
CA ALA A 26 -7.83 6.62 4.66
C ALA A 26 -9.20 7.31 4.63
N ILE A 27 -9.83 7.48 5.80
CA ILE A 27 -11.07 8.26 5.96
C ILE A 27 -10.83 9.72 5.54
N ALA A 28 -9.75 10.33 6.02
CA ALA A 28 -9.40 11.70 5.68
C ALA A 28 -9.12 11.86 4.17
N ALA A 29 -8.45 10.89 3.55
CA ALA A 29 -8.17 10.89 2.12
C ALA A 29 -9.46 10.79 1.29
N GLU A 30 -10.38 9.89 1.66
CA GLU A 30 -11.69 9.78 0.99
C GLU A 30 -12.48 11.08 1.08
N ASN A 31 -12.60 11.65 2.28
CA ASN A 31 -13.31 12.91 2.51
C ASN A 31 -12.69 14.10 1.77
N ALA A 32 -11.38 14.07 1.53
CA ALA A 32 -10.67 15.08 0.75
C ALA A 32 -10.74 14.85 -0.77
N GLY A 33 -11.47 13.82 -1.25
CA GLY A 33 -11.67 13.55 -2.68
C GLY A 33 -10.50 12.83 -3.35
N TRP A 34 -9.61 12.19 -2.59
CA TRP A 34 -8.60 11.32 -3.19
C TRP A 34 -9.25 10.08 -3.80
N HIS A 35 -8.71 9.63 -4.93
CA HIS A 35 -9.29 8.51 -5.66
C HIS A 35 -8.76 7.16 -5.16
N GLY A 36 -7.61 7.14 -4.47
CA GLY A 36 -7.00 5.91 -4.00
C GLY A 36 -6.17 6.09 -2.73
N PHE A 37 -6.15 5.05 -1.88
CA PHE A 37 -5.33 4.96 -0.68
C PHE A 37 -4.57 3.63 -0.67
N PHE A 38 -3.25 3.71 -0.77
CA PHE A 38 -2.39 2.54 -0.95
C PHE A 38 -1.42 2.40 0.22
N VAL A 39 -1.20 1.17 0.64
CA VAL A 39 -0.33 0.85 1.77
C VAL A 39 0.88 0.06 1.29
N TYR A 40 2.06 0.33 1.87
CA TYR A 40 3.25 -0.45 1.55
C TYR A 40 3.14 -1.89 2.04
N ASP A 41 3.45 -2.85 1.17
CA ASP A 41 3.45 -4.26 1.55
C ASP A 41 4.77 -4.66 2.26
N VAL A 42 4.85 -4.33 3.56
CA VAL A 42 5.98 -4.71 4.44
C VAL A 42 5.79 -6.13 4.95
N ILE A 43 6.83 -6.96 4.83
CA ILE A 43 6.84 -8.35 5.34
C ILE A 43 7.66 -8.51 6.64
N SER A 44 8.53 -7.56 6.96
CA SER A 44 9.14 -7.31 8.29
C SER A 44 10.18 -6.20 8.08
N PRO A 45 10.34 -5.20 8.98
CA PRO A 45 11.60 -4.48 9.08
C PRO A 45 12.67 -5.49 9.52
N LEU A 46 13.85 -5.45 8.92
CA LEU A 46 14.97 -6.35 9.23
C LEU A 46 15.88 -5.76 10.32
N ASP A 47 15.35 -4.88 11.16
CA ASP A 47 16.12 -4.14 12.15
C ASP A 47 16.14 -4.90 13.49
N ASP A 48 17.24 -4.79 14.23
CA ASP A 48 17.42 -5.42 15.55
C ASP A 48 16.36 -4.94 16.57
N GLU A 49 15.92 -3.69 16.43
CA GLU A 49 14.76 -3.12 17.11
C GLU A 49 13.77 -2.63 16.05
N PRO A 50 12.84 -3.49 15.59
CA PRO A 50 11.97 -3.15 14.48
C PRO A 50 10.97 -2.07 14.91
N PRO A 51 10.79 -1.01 14.11
CA PRO A 51 9.74 -0.02 14.38
C PRO A 51 8.36 -0.69 14.38
N PRO A 52 7.33 -0.08 14.99
CA PRO A 52 5.96 -0.57 14.91
C PRO A 52 5.57 -0.82 13.45
N VAL A 53 4.92 -1.96 13.16
CA VAL A 53 4.49 -2.35 11.82
C VAL A 53 3.05 -2.86 11.87
N ALA A 54 2.22 -2.33 10.97
CA ALA A 54 0.90 -2.85 10.72
C ALA A 54 0.97 -3.87 9.58
N ASP A 55 0.31 -5.03 9.76
CA ASP A 55 0.10 -5.93 8.63
C ASP A 55 -0.75 -5.21 7.55
N PRO A 56 -0.25 -5.09 6.32
CA PRO A 56 -0.89 -4.31 5.28
C PRO A 56 -2.25 -4.90 4.85
N TRP A 57 -2.44 -6.21 4.90
CA TRP A 57 -3.68 -6.84 4.46
C TRP A 57 -4.78 -6.75 5.51
N VAL A 58 -4.43 -6.90 6.78
CA VAL A 58 -5.33 -6.71 7.92
C VAL A 58 -5.79 -5.26 8.00
N VAL A 59 -4.87 -4.28 7.89
CA VAL A 59 -5.27 -2.87 7.94
C VAL A 59 -6.10 -2.44 6.73
N LEU A 60 -5.80 -2.95 5.53
CA LEU A 60 -6.63 -2.70 4.35
C LEU A 60 -8.04 -3.28 4.51
N SER A 61 -8.19 -4.40 5.21
CA SER A 61 -9.52 -4.96 5.55
C SER A 61 -10.30 -4.02 6.48
N ALA A 62 -9.64 -3.41 7.46
CA ALA A 62 -10.28 -2.40 8.32
C ALA A 62 -10.64 -1.13 7.53
N ILE A 63 -9.74 -0.63 6.68
CA ILE A 63 -9.98 0.53 5.80
C ILE A 63 -11.17 0.28 4.87
N ALA A 64 -11.28 -0.92 4.31
CA ALA A 64 -12.38 -1.30 3.42
C ALA A 64 -13.76 -1.17 4.08
N GLN A 65 -13.85 -1.37 5.40
CA GLN A 65 -15.11 -1.29 6.13
C GLN A 65 -15.50 0.12 6.55
N VAL A 66 -14.55 1.05 6.63
CA VAL A 66 -14.80 2.45 7.07
C VAL A 66 -14.79 3.45 5.92
N THR A 67 -14.56 2.99 4.69
CA THR A 67 -14.58 3.79 3.47
C THR A 67 -15.55 3.19 2.46
N THR A 68 -16.05 3.98 1.51
CA THR A 68 -17.17 3.55 0.64
C THR A 68 -16.88 3.65 -0.85
N THR A 69 -15.95 4.52 -1.26
CA THR A 69 -15.72 4.90 -2.66
C THR A 69 -14.25 4.89 -3.05
N ILE A 70 -13.34 5.22 -2.14
CA ILE A 70 -11.92 5.30 -2.41
C ILE A 70 -11.36 3.93 -2.81
N ALA A 71 -10.57 3.87 -3.88
CA ALA A 71 -9.86 2.66 -4.23
C ALA A 71 -8.79 2.36 -3.17
N LEU A 72 -8.50 1.10 -2.91
CA LEU A 72 -7.52 0.74 -1.89
C LEU A 72 -6.67 -0.45 -2.32
N GLY A 73 -5.50 -0.61 -1.74
CA GLY A 73 -4.72 -1.83 -1.94
C GLY A 73 -3.26 -1.74 -1.57
N PRO A 74 -2.56 -2.88 -1.61
CA PRO A 74 -1.12 -2.92 -1.42
C PRO A 74 -0.38 -2.39 -2.66
N MET A 75 0.66 -1.59 -2.45
CA MET A 75 1.50 -1.08 -3.54
C MET A 75 2.99 -1.21 -3.18
N VAL A 76 3.77 -2.11 -3.78
CA VAL A 76 3.38 -3.30 -4.59
C VAL A 76 3.55 -4.57 -3.79
N VAL A 77 2.74 -5.59 -4.07
CA VAL A 77 2.86 -6.93 -3.49
C VAL A 77 4.13 -7.60 -4.02
N PRO A 78 5.10 -7.97 -3.15
CA PRO A 78 6.30 -8.69 -3.55
C PRO A 78 5.97 -10.18 -3.72
N LEU A 79 5.49 -10.58 -4.91
CA LEU A 79 5.04 -11.94 -5.20
C LEU A 79 6.05 -13.04 -4.79
N PRO A 80 7.38 -12.90 -5.00
CA PRO A 80 8.35 -13.92 -4.59
C PRO A 80 8.39 -14.20 -3.08
N ARG A 81 7.85 -13.29 -2.26
CA ARG A 81 7.84 -13.38 -0.79
C ARG A 81 6.50 -13.89 -0.25
N ARG A 82 5.53 -14.21 -1.10
CA ARG A 82 4.15 -14.58 -0.72
C ARG A 82 3.86 -16.03 -1.11
N ARG A 83 3.10 -16.74 -0.27
CA ARG A 83 2.47 -18.01 -0.66
C ARG A 83 1.29 -17.70 -1.56
N LEU A 84 1.39 -17.97 -2.86
CA LEU A 84 0.41 -17.53 -3.86
C LEU A 84 -1.02 -18.02 -3.59
N TRP A 85 -1.18 -19.24 -3.09
CA TRP A 85 -2.51 -19.78 -2.74
C TRP A 85 -3.15 -19.02 -1.57
N LYS A 86 -2.36 -18.56 -0.59
CA LYS A 86 -2.85 -17.74 0.53
C LYS A 86 -3.17 -16.32 0.05
N LEU A 87 -2.29 -15.74 -0.77
CA LEU A 87 -2.49 -14.43 -1.37
C LEU A 87 -3.77 -14.38 -2.22
N ALA A 88 -4.07 -15.44 -2.97
CA ALA A 88 -5.30 -15.53 -3.76
C ALA A 88 -6.56 -15.42 -2.87
N LEU A 89 -6.56 -16.08 -1.71
CA LEU A 89 -7.66 -15.96 -0.73
C LEU A 89 -7.73 -14.55 -0.14
N GLU A 90 -6.59 -13.96 0.24
CA GLU A 90 -6.53 -12.58 0.75
C GLU A 90 -7.10 -11.57 -0.24
N ILE A 91 -6.72 -11.66 -1.52
CA ILE A 91 -7.25 -10.83 -2.61
C ILE A 91 -8.76 -11.04 -2.74
N GLY A 92 -9.23 -12.28 -2.81
CA GLY A 92 -10.65 -12.60 -3.00
C GLY A 92 -11.53 -12.10 -1.85
N THR A 93 -11.07 -12.25 -0.61
CA THR A 93 -11.77 -11.75 0.58
C THR A 93 -11.79 -10.23 0.61
N LEU A 94 -10.65 -9.58 0.40
CA LEU A 94 -10.56 -8.12 0.46
C LEU A 94 -11.30 -7.44 -0.70
N GLN A 95 -11.34 -8.07 -1.88
CA GLN A 95 -12.14 -7.58 -3.00
C GLN A 95 -13.64 -7.57 -2.66
N GLN A 96 -14.12 -8.58 -1.93
CA GLN A 96 -15.51 -8.61 -1.45
C GLN A 96 -15.75 -7.57 -0.35
N LEU A 97 -14.90 -7.52 0.68
CA LEU A 97 -15.03 -6.56 1.78
C LEU A 97 -14.98 -5.11 1.30
N SER A 98 -14.20 -4.82 0.27
CA SER A 98 -14.09 -3.48 -0.31
C SER A 98 -15.20 -3.15 -1.31
N GLY A 99 -16.12 -4.07 -1.62
CA GLY A 99 -17.15 -3.84 -2.64
C GLY A 99 -16.57 -3.63 -4.04
N GLY A 100 -15.48 -4.32 -4.37
CA GLY A 100 -14.84 -4.25 -5.68
C GLY A 100 -13.78 -3.17 -5.85
N ARG A 101 -13.42 -2.45 -4.77
CA ARG A 101 -12.49 -1.29 -4.80
C ARG A 101 -11.01 -1.67 -4.66
N LEU A 102 -10.68 -2.95 -4.50
CA LEU A 102 -9.28 -3.39 -4.38
C LEU A 102 -8.54 -3.20 -5.70
N ILE A 103 -7.38 -2.54 -5.64
CA ILE A 103 -6.42 -2.43 -6.73
C ILE A 103 -5.14 -3.13 -6.32
N LEU A 104 -4.73 -4.10 -7.13
CA LEU A 104 -3.54 -4.90 -6.88
C LEU A 104 -2.37 -4.40 -7.73
N GLY A 105 -1.35 -3.83 -7.08
CA GLY A 105 -0.03 -3.65 -7.69
C GLY A 105 0.85 -4.87 -7.38
N VAL A 106 1.44 -5.51 -8.39
CA VAL A 106 2.35 -6.66 -8.20
C VAL A 106 3.76 -6.32 -8.67
N GLY A 107 4.77 -6.86 -7.98
CA GLY A 107 6.17 -6.66 -8.35
C GLY A 107 7.12 -7.67 -7.71
N ALA A 108 8.40 -7.53 -8.03
CA ALA A 108 9.45 -8.38 -7.47
C ALA A 108 9.82 -8.02 -6.00
N GLY A 109 9.40 -6.83 -5.54
CA GLY A 109 9.84 -6.25 -4.27
C GLY A 109 11.17 -5.50 -4.38
N GLY A 110 11.44 -4.59 -3.43
CA GLY A 110 12.68 -3.81 -3.38
C GLY A 110 13.89 -4.67 -2.97
N THR A 111 15.08 -4.28 -3.47
CA THR A 111 16.35 -5.01 -3.24
C THR A 111 17.03 -4.69 -1.90
N GLY A 112 16.43 -3.83 -1.07
CA GLY A 112 17.06 -3.34 0.18
C GLY A 112 17.35 -4.38 1.25
N GLY A 113 16.90 -5.64 1.07
CA GLY A 113 17.29 -6.79 1.91
C GLY A 113 17.97 -7.91 1.13
N LEU A 114 18.40 -7.68 -0.12
CA LEU A 114 18.96 -8.69 -1.03
C LEU A 114 20.49 -8.82 -0.96
N HIS A 115 21.13 -8.53 0.17
CA HIS A 115 22.54 -8.91 0.34
C HIS A 115 22.74 -10.44 0.46
N GLU A 116 21.67 -11.23 0.67
CA GLU A 116 21.82 -12.67 0.97
C GLU A 116 21.10 -13.65 0.02
N LEU A 117 20.45 -13.22 -1.08
CA LEU A 117 19.79 -14.16 -2.00
C LEU A 117 20.25 -13.94 -3.45
N ARG A 118 21.48 -14.38 -3.74
CA ARG A 118 21.93 -14.62 -5.10
C ARG A 118 21.17 -15.81 -5.71
N ARG A 119 20.72 -15.62 -6.95
CA ARG A 119 20.17 -16.57 -7.93
C ARG A 119 18.65 -16.77 -7.93
N VAL A 120 17.93 -15.84 -8.57
CA VAL A 120 16.87 -16.22 -9.53
C VAL A 120 16.92 -15.28 -10.74
N ARG A 121 16.80 -15.86 -11.93
CA ARG A 121 17.06 -15.27 -13.25
C ARG A 121 15.81 -14.55 -13.79
N ARG A 122 15.99 -13.26 -14.12
CA ARG A 122 15.17 -12.29 -14.92
C ARG A 122 13.62 -12.33 -14.84
N PRO A 123 12.93 -11.20 -14.52
CA PRO A 123 11.47 -11.16 -14.40
C PRO A 123 10.74 -10.97 -15.74
N ALA A 124 9.53 -11.54 -15.82
CA ALA A 124 8.55 -11.30 -16.88
C ALA A 124 7.85 -9.95 -16.69
N ARG A 125 7.61 -9.23 -17.80
CA ARG A 125 6.80 -8.00 -17.86
C ARG A 125 5.31 -8.36 -17.76
N ILE A 126 4.55 -7.65 -16.92
CA ILE A 126 3.08 -7.57 -17.04
C ILE A 126 2.64 -6.11 -16.82
N ALA A 127 1.75 -5.66 -17.71
CA ALA A 127 1.32 -4.30 -17.90
C ALA A 127 -0.05 -3.96 -17.25
N ALA A 128 -0.12 -2.72 -16.77
CA ALA A 128 -1.23 -1.77 -16.76
C ALA A 128 -2.70 -2.26 -16.67
N GLY A 129 -3.33 -1.97 -15.52
CA GLY A 129 -4.78 -1.83 -15.41
C GLY A 129 -5.31 -0.57 -16.10
N ARG A 130 -6.57 -0.59 -16.55
CA ARG A 130 -7.28 0.39 -17.41
C ARG A 130 -7.47 1.81 -16.83
N GLY A 131 -6.67 2.23 -15.86
CA GLY A 131 -6.73 3.55 -15.25
C GLY A 131 -5.33 4.14 -15.10
N ARG A 132 -5.08 5.33 -15.65
CA ARG A 132 -3.85 6.07 -15.42
C ARG A 132 -3.81 6.56 -13.97
N TRP A 133 -3.38 5.70 -13.06
CA TRP A 133 -3.01 6.07 -11.69
C TRP A 133 -1.59 6.63 -11.73
N ILE A 134 -1.42 7.88 -11.31
CA ILE A 134 -0.10 8.44 -11.04
C ILE A 134 0.07 8.34 -9.52
N ALA A 135 1.00 7.48 -9.08
CA ALA A 135 1.39 7.41 -7.68
C ALA A 135 2.21 8.68 -7.37
N ALA A 136 1.58 9.64 -6.69
CA ALA A 136 2.27 10.78 -6.10
C ALA A 136 2.50 10.45 -4.62
N THR A 137 3.74 10.22 -4.24
CA THR A 137 4.11 10.15 -2.82
C THR A 137 3.92 11.55 -2.24
N ALA A 138 2.90 11.73 -1.39
CA ALA A 138 2.73 12.98 -0.67
C ALA A 138 3.85 13.09 0.37
N LEU A 139 4.92 13.81 0.02
CA LEU A 139 5.87 14.32 0.99
C LEU A 139 5.13 15.37 1.81
N VAL A 140 4.84 15.06 3.09
CA VAL A 140 4.41 16.07 4.05
C VAL A 140 5.59 17.03 4.26
N ARG A 141 5.60 18.12 3.51
CA ARG A 141 6.50 19.25 3.73
C ARG A 141 6.02 19.96 5.00
N ARG A 142 6.76 19.82 6.11
CA ARG A 142 6.61 20.75 7.24
C ARG A 142 6.92 22.16 6.74
N GLY A 143 5.88 23.00 6.66
CA GLY A 143 6.03 24.45 6.55
C GLY A 143 6.59 25.00 7.85
N GLY A 144 7.49 25.96 7.74
CA GLY A 144 8.38 26.40 8.81
C GLY A 144 7.72 27.19 9.92
N GLY A 145 8.37 27.13 11.08
CA GLY A 145 8.34 28.17 12.11
C GLY A 145 9.79 28.58 12.36
N ALA A 146 10.15 29.78 11.92
CA ALA A 146 11.41 30.43 12.25
C ALA A 146 11.30 31.16 13.60
N ARG A 147 12.46 31.32 14.26
CA ARG A 147 12.77 32.14 15.45
C ARG A 147 12.35 31.47 16.77
N GLN A 148 13.20 31.38 17.79
CA GLN A 148 14.30 32.25 18.23
C GLN A 148 15.60 31.49 18.44
#